data_AF-A0A6J8E3N5-F1
#
_entry.id   AF-A0A6J8E3N5-F1
#
_cell.length_a   1.000
_cell.length_b   1.000
_cell.length_c   1.000
_cell.angle_alpha   90.00
_cell.angle_beta   90.00
_cell.angle_gamma   90.00
#
_symmetry.space_group_name_H-M   'P 1'
#
loop_
_entity.id
_entity.type
_entity.pdbx_description
1 polymer ?
#
loop_
_entity_poly.entity_id
_entity_poly.type
_entity_poly.pdbx_seq_one_letter_code
_entity_poly.pdbx_strand_id
1 'polypeptide(L)'
;MSDWSQYPESVSSCSRPNACAGSAIYGLVNGSTYAKTSTMPDFTPEDIRSAVDYVSTEKFKEGAGLEMGGWKFTYLRKFDDGTDTFVFKRKAKRNENGDEIEQLDSAEKYQMFIQLAKASLMVTLFKGDVQGNHTEGVKRMNDLIDYLKSVNM
;
A
#
# COMPACT_ATOMS: atom_id res chain seq x y z
N MET A 1 14.65 6.69 -20.81
CA MET A 1 14.24 6.16 -19.48
C MET A 1 12.77 5.83 -19.61
N SER A 2 12.36 4.58 -19.34
CA SER A 2 10.94 4.20 -19.37
C SER A 2 10.19 5.01 -18.33
N ASP A 3 9.01 5.51 -18.69
CA ASP A 3 8.18 6.31 -17.79
C ASP A 3 7.54 5.41 -16.73
N TRP A 4 8.12 5.43 -15.53
CA TRP A 4 7.68 4.62 -14.40
C TRP A 4 6.26 4.97 -13.92
N SER A 5 5.75 6.16 -14.25
CA SER A 5 4.41 6.61 -13.85
C SER A 5 3.28 5.76 -14.46
N GLN A 6 3.55 5.09 -15.58
CA GLN A 6 2.56 4.24 -16.25
C GLN A 6 2.19 3.00 -15.43
N TYR A 7 3.11 2.51 -14.58
CA TYR A 7 2.87 1.29 -13.80
C TYR A 7 1.81 1.52 -12.70
N PRO A 8 1.92 2.51 -11.79
CA PRO A 8 0.85 2.78 -10.82
C PRO A 8 -0.49 3.17 -11.46
N GLU A 9 -0.47 3.91 -12.58
CA GLU A 9 -1.70 4.30 -13.28
C GLU A 9 -2.44 3.09 -13.90
N SER A 10 -1.69 2.07 -14.34
CA SER A 10 -2.28 0.82 -14.84
C SER A 10 -3.08 0.09 -13.75
N VAL A 11 -2.69 0.23 -12.49
CA VAL A 11 -3.34 -0.35 -11.31
C VAL A 11 -4.53 0.50 -10.88
N SER A 12 -4.41 1.83 -10.93
CA SER A 12 -5.46 2.77 -10.50
C SER A 12 -6.69 2.80 -11.41
N SER A 13 -6.56 2.39 -12.67
CA SER A 13 -7.63 2.39 -13.68
C SER A 13 -8.77 1.38 -13.47
N CYS A 14 -8.86 0.74 -12.30
CA CYS A 14 -9.89 -0.26 -11.99
C CYS A 14 -11.31 0.31 -11.93
N SER A 15 -12.26 -0.40 -12.51
CA SER A 15 -13.68 -0.04 -12.49
C SER A 15 -14.31 -0.32 -11.10
N ARG A 16 -15.29 0.52 -10.72
CA ARG A 16 -16.07 0.39 -9.46
C ARG A 16 -16.73 -1.00 -9.35
N PRO A 17 -16.91 -1.57 -8.14
CA PRO A 17 -17.10 -0.87 -6.84
C PRO A 17 -15.90 -0.77 -5.89
N ASN A 18 -14.72 -1.35 -6.22
CA ASN A 18 -13.52 -1.29 -5.37
C ASN A 18 -12.43 -0.44 -6.04
N ALA A 19 -12.75 0.83 -6.28
CA ALA A 19 -11.85 1.73 -6.99
C ALA A 19 -10.53 1.89 -6.23
N CYS A 20 -9.43 1.60 -6.91
CA CYS A 20 -8.10 1.97 -6.44
C CYS A 20 -8.09 3.48 -6.18
N ALA A 21 -7.86 3.85 -4.93
CA ALA A 21 -7.77 5.24 -4.50
C ALA A 21 -6.42 5.85 -4.91
N GLY A 22 -5.36 5.04 -4.98
CA GLY A 22 -4.04 5.44 -5.44
C GLY A 22 -3.05 4.29 -5.37
N SER A 23 -1.94 4.39 -6.09
CA SER A 23 -0.87 3.39 -6.07
C SER A 23 0.50 4.05 -6.20
N ALA A 24 1.53 3.41 -5.66
CA ALA A 24 2.90 3.86 -5.75
C ALA A 24 3.91 2.72 -5.66
N ILE A 25 5.09 2.96 -6.23
CA ILE A 25 6.27 2.11 -6.18
C ILE A 25 7.38 2.92 -5.50
N TYR A 26 7.98 2.35 -4.46
CA TYR A 26 9.08 2.94 -3.70
C TYR A 26 10.30 2.01 -3.73
N GLY A 27 11.51 2.56 -3.63
CA GLY A 27 12.73 1.77 -3.47
C GLY A 27 12.90 1.27 -2.03
N LEU A 28 13.25 -0.02 -1.85
CA LEU A 28 13.39 -0.62 -0.51
C LEU A 28 14.53 -0.05 0.31
N VAL A 29 15.65 0.33 -0.33
CA VAL A 29 16.89 0.71 0.37
C VAL A 29 16.80 2.10 0.99
N ASN A 30 16.22 3.06 0.26
CA ASN A 30 16.23 4.47 0.64
C ASN A 30 14.82 5.06 0.83
N GLY A 31 13.77 4.27 0.64
CA GLY A 31 12.38 4.75 0.71
C GLY A 31 12.00 5.76 -0.37
N SER A 32 12.80 5.91 -1.42
CA SER A 32 12.56 6.89 -2.48
C SER A 32 11.35 6.51 -3.33
N THR A 33 10.55 7.50 -3.72
CA THR A 33 9.42 7.29 -4.63
C THR A 33 9.94 7.12 -6.06
N TYR A 34 9.71 5.95 -6.67
CA TYR A 34 10.00 5.73 -8.09
C TYR A 34 8.85 6.21 -8.97
N ALA A 35 7.62 5.91 -8.56
CA ALA A 35 6.40 6.37 -9.22
C ALA A 35 5.22 6.36 -8.27
N LYS A 36 4.25 7.26 -8.48
CA LYS A 36 2.99 7.27 -7.76
C LYS A 36 1.88 7.89 -8.61
N THR A 37 0.63 7.51 -8.36
CA THR A 37 -0.52 8.21 -8.91
C THR A 37 -0.72 9.56 -8.23
N SER A 38 -1.36 10.50 -8.92
CA SER A 38 -1.64 11.85 -8.38
C SER A 38 -2.50 11.84 -7.10
N THR A 39 -3.29 10.79 -6.92
CA THR A 39 -4.18 10.59 -5.76
C THR A 39 -3.49 9.91 -4.58
N MET A 40 -2.27 9.40 -4.76
CA MET A 40 -1.52 8.74 -3.70
C MET A 40 -0.96 9.79 -2.72
N PRO A 41 -1.21 9.65 -1.41
CA PRO A 41 -0.63 10.53 -0.39
C PRO A 41 0.89 10.57 -0.48
N ASP A 42 1.47 11.70 -0.09
CA ASP A 42 2.92 11.82 0.09
C ASP A 42 3.33 11.07 1.36
N PHE A 43 4.07 9.99 1.16
CA PHE A 43 4.75 9.25 2.23
C PHE A 43 6.22 9.63 2.24
N THR A 44 6.75 9.81 3.44
CA THR A 44 8.17 10.11 3.64
C THR A 44 9.01 8.83 3.47
N PRO A 45 10.30 8.94 3.17
CA PRO A 45 11.20 7.77 3.15
C PRO A 45 11.26 7.01 4.47
N GLU A 46 10.95 7.67 5.60
CA GLU A 46 10.86 7.02 6.90
C GLU A 46 9.60 6.17 7.04
N ASP A 47 8.45 6.68 6.56
CA ASP A 47 7.20 5.90 6.48
C ASP A 47 7.42 4.61 5.68
N ILE A 48 8.10 4.71 4.55
CA ILE A 48 8.38 3.55 3.68
C ILE A 48 9.30 2.54 4.38
N ARG A 49 10.38 3.00 5.03
CA ARG A 49 11.29 2.11 5.77
C ARG A 49 10.58 1.40 6.92
N SER A 50 9.75 2.14 7.68
CA SER A 50 8.91 1.57 8.73
C SER A 50 7.97 0.48 8.18
N ALA A 51 7.36 0.72 7.03
CA ALA A 51 6.52 -0.28 6.36
C ALA A 51 7.33 -1.53 5.94
N VAL A 52 8.50 -1.36 5.34
CA VAL A 52 9.40 -2.46 4.93
C VAL A 52 9.85 -3.28 6.14
N ASP A 53 10.31 -2.63 7.21
CA ASP A 53 10.72 -3.29 8.46
C ASP A 53 9.54 -4.06 9.07
N TYR A 54 8.34 -3.46 9.04
CA TYR A 54 7.14 -4.11 9.53
C TYR A 54 6.80 -5.38 8.73
N VAL A 55 6.81 -5.31 7.40
CA VAL A 55 6.43 -6.47 6.56
C VAL A 55 7.55 -7.51 6.38
N SER A 56 8.80 -7.17 6.67
CA SER A 56 9.94 -8.09 6.55
C SER A 56 10.25 -8.87 7.84
N THR A 57 9.88 -8.35 9.01
CA THR A 57 10.29 -8.94 10.29
C THR A 57 9.41 -10.12 10.75
N GLU A 58 8.36 -10.46 10.00
CA GLU A 58 7.37 -11.50 10.33
C GLU A 58 6.73 -11.38 11.73
N LYS A 59 6.95 -10.26 12.43
CA LYS A 59 6.38 -9.95 13.75
C LYS A 59 4.96 -9.41 13.61
N PHE A 60 4.16 -10.04 12.74
CA PHE A 60 2.77 -9.69 12.51
C PHE A 60 1.96 -10.02 13.76
N LYS A 61 1.75 -9.01 14.61
CA LYS A 61 0.73 -9.09 15.65
C LYS A 61 -0.52 -8.42 15.11
N GLU A 62 -1.61 -9.18 15.01
CA GLU A 62 -2.93 -8.64 14.71
C GLU A 62 -3.22 -7.49 15.70
N GLY A 63 -3.60 -6.32 15.17
CA GLY A 63 -3.77 -5.10 15.98
C GLY A 63 -2.54 -4.19 16.12
N ALA A 64 -1.34 -4.62 15.70
CA ALA A 64 -0.19 -3.72 15.62
C ALA A 64 -0.43 -2.66 14.53
N GLY A 65 -0.04 -1.42 14.86
CA GLY A 65 -0.26 -0.25 14.01
C GLY A 65 0.97 0.08 13.17
N LEU A 66 0.73 0.40 11.90
CA LEU A 66 1.68 1.02 10.99
C LEU A 66 1.27 2.48 10.81
N GLU A 67 2.20 3.42 11.03
CA GLU A 67 1.96 4.84 10.82
C GLU A 67 2.69 5.29 9.55
N MET A 68 1.95 5.90 8.62
CA MET A 68 2.50 6.41 7.35
C MET A 68 1.77 7.68 6.91
N GLY A 69 2.49 8.76 6.61
CA GLY A 69 1.91 10.01 6.11
C GLY A 69 0.87 10.62 7.06
N GLY A 70 1.09 10.48 8.37
CA GLY A 70 0.16 10.92 9.41
C GLY A 70 -1.09 10.02 9.58
N TRP A 71 -1.19 8.91 8.86
CA TRP A 71 -2.28 7.94 8.99
C TRP A 71 -1.86 6.74 9.82
N LYS A 72 -2.76 6.29 10.70
CA LYS A 72 -2.60 5.04 11.43
C LYS A 72 -3.36 3.93 10.72
N PHE A 73 -2.64 2.87 10.38
CA PHE A 73 -3.15 1.67 9.76
C PHE A 73 -3.03 0.50 10.72
N THR A 74 -4.05 -0.34 10.81
CA THR A 74 -4.01 -1.58 11.59
C THR A 74 -3.85 -2.75 10.63
N TYR A 75 -2.88 -3.62 10.90
CA TYR A 75 -2.72 -4.86 10.13
C TYR A 75 -3.98 -5.74 10.27
N LEU A 76 -4.50 -6.20 9.14
CA LEU A 76 -5.65 -7.10 9.08
C LEU A 76 -5.22 -8.54 8.83
N ARG A 77 -4.53 -8.78 7.70
CA ARG A 77 -4.19 -10.11 7.23
C ARG A 77 -3.12 -10.08 6.14
N LYS A 78 -2.51 -11.23 5.89
CA LYS A 78 -1.66 -11.53 4.74
C LYS A 78 -2.44 -12.44 3.80
N PHE A 79 -2.42 -12.16 2.50
CA PHE A 79 -2.83 -13.16 1.50
C PHE A 79 -1.65 -14.07 1.18
N ASP A 80 -1.82 -15.37 1.44
CA ASP A 80 -0.81 -16.42 1.26
C ASP A 80 -1.03 -17.18 -0.06
N ASP A 81 -1.22 -16.43 -1.14
CA ASP A 81 -1.48 -16.94 -2.50
C ASP A 81 -0.24 -16.89 -3.40
N GLY A 82 0.95 -16.81 -2.80
CA GLY A 82 2.24 -16.67 -3.49
C GLY A 82 2.66 -15.23 -3.77
N THR A 83 1.84 -14.24 -3.43
CA THR A 83 2.13 -12.81 -3.72
C THR A 83 2.65 -12.01 -2.53
N ASP A 84 2.67 -12.60 -1.32
CA ASP A 84 3.06 -11.94 -0.06
C ASP A 84 2.40 -10.57 0.14
N THR A 85 1.07 -10.52 -0.02
CA THR A 85 0.31 -9.27 0.09
C THR A 85 -0.13 -9.00 1.51
N PHE A 86 0.30 -7.87 2.08
CA PHE A 86 -0.08 -7.43 3.43
C PHE A 86 -1.20 -6.40 3.37
N VAL A 87 -2.30 -6.67 4.07
CA VAL A 87 -3.49 -5.82 4.07
C VAL A 87 -3.60 -5.09 5.40
N PHE A 88 -3.77 -3.78 5.33
CA PHE A 88 -4.00 -2.91 6.47
C PHE A 88 -5.28 -2.11 6.29
N LYS A 89 -5.92 -1.76 7.41
CA LYS A 89 -7.09 -0.90 7.45
C LYS A 89 -6.74 0.46 8.02
N ARG A 90 -7.12 1.55 7.34
CA ARG A 90 -6.99 2.91 7.88
C ARG A 90 -7.90 3.06 9.11
N LYS A 91 -7.35 3.55 10.22
CA LYS A 91 -8.06 3.73 11.49
C LYS A 91 -8.27 5.21 11.84
N ALA A 92 -7.22 6.02 11.74
CA ALA A 92 -7.25 7.41 12.17
C ALA A 92 -6.22 8.27 11.42
N LYS A 93 -6.41 9.59 11.45
CA LYS A 93 -5.41 10.58 11.06
C LYS A 93 -4.89 11.31 12.28
N ARG A 94 -3.57 11.54 12.33
CA ARG A 94 -2.93 12.44 13.29
C ARG A 94 -2.48 13.74 12.64
N ASN A 95 -2.48 14.83 13.40
CA ASN A 95 -1.85 16.09 13.00
C ASN A 95 -0.34 16.06 13.31
N GLU A 96 0.35 17.17 13.00
CA GLU A 96 1.78 17.36 13.24
C GLU A 96 2.18 17.30 14.73
N ASN A 97 1.21 17.42 15.66
CA ASN A 97 1.42 17.35 17.10
C ASN A 97 1.20 15.93 17.67
N GLY A 98 0.83 14.96 16.82
CA GLY A 98 0.50 13.60 17.23
C GLY A 98 -0.93 13.42 17.76
N ASP A 99 -1.74 14.48 17.78
CA ASP A 99 -3.15 14.40 18.17
C ASP A 99 -3.97 13.71 17.07
N GLU A 100 -4.87 12.81 17.46
CA GLU A 100 -5.83 12.22 16.53
C GLU A 100 -6.88 13.26 16.12
N ILE A 101 -6.86 13.68 14.86
CA ILE A 101 -7.76 14.70 14.30
C ILE A 101 -8.93 14.11 13.52
N GLU A 102 -8.91 12.80 13.23
CA GLU A 102 -9.97 12.10 12.51
C GLU A 102 -10.08 10.65 13.00
N GLN A 103 -11.23 10.28 13.59
CA GLN A 103 -11.62 8.89 13.82
C GLN A 103 -12.62 8.46 12.75
N LEU A 104 -12.24 7.50 11.92
CA LEU A 104 -13.11 6.97 10.87
C LEU A 104 -14.03 5.88 11.43
N ASP A 105 -15.17 6.26 12.00
CA ASP A 105 -16.20 5.30 12.43
C ASP A 105 -17.28 5.02 11.36
N SER A 106 -17.32 5.75 10.25
CA SER A 106 -18.36 5.56 9.22
C SER A 106 -17.97 6.08 7.82
N ALA A 107 -18.34 5.31 6.79
CA ALA A 107 -18.36 5.59 5.34
C ALA A 107 -17.09 5.40 4.49
N GLU A 108 -15.94 6.05 4.73
CA GLU A 108 -14.75 5.86 3.86
C GLU A 108 -13.72 4.89 4.49
N LYS A 109 -13.99 3.58 4.37
CA LYS A 109 -13.01 2.56 4.70
C LYS A 109 -11.93 2.59 3.62
N TYR A 110 -10.68 2.88 3.97
CA TYR A 110 -9.56 2.64 3.07
C TYR A 110 -8.78 1.42 3.53
N GLN A 111 -8.40 0.58 2.58
CA GLN A 111 -7.43 -0.49 2.82
C GLN A 111 -6.15 -0.21 2.07
N MET A 112 -5.04 -0.43 2.75
CA MET A 112 -3.71 -0.35 2.17
C MET A 112 -3.18 -1.75 1.95
N PHE A 113 -2.75 -2.00 0.73
CA PHE A 113 -2.14 -3.25 0.30
C PHE A 113 -0.67 -2.97 0.06
N ILE A 114 0.20 -3.77 0.68
CA ILE A 114 1.64 -3.66 0.55
C ILE A 114 2.18 -4.98 -0.01
N GLN A 115 3.03 -4.88 -1.02
CA GLN A 115 3.75 -6.01 -1.60
C GLN A 115 5.23 -5.68 -1.74
N LEU A 116 6.07 -6.69 -1.50
CA LEU A 116 7.50 -6.61 -1.70
C LEU A 116 7.89 -7.24 -3.04
N ALA A 117 8.65 -6.49 -3.83
CA ALA A 117 9.46 -7.03 -4.91
C ALA A 117 10.91 -7.21 -4.40
N LYS A 118 11.88 -7.36 -5.30
CA LYS A 118 13.27 -7.63 -4.93
C LYS A 118 13.99 -6.37 -4.47
N ALA A 119 13.73 -5.23 -5.10
CA ALA A 119 14.35 -3.94 -4.79
C ALA A 119 13.34 -2.81 -4.56
N SER A 120 12.04 -3.10 -4.67
CA SER A 120 10.96 -2.13 -4.54
C SER A 120 9.81 -2.63 -3.65
N LEU A 121 9.08 -1.66 -3.13
CA LEU A 121 7.85 -1.79 -2.37
C LEU A 121 6.72 -1.23 -3.23
N MET A 122 5.66 -2.01 -3.44
CA MET A 122 4.44 -1.50 -4.03
C MET A 122 3.40 -1.27 -2.94
N VAL A 123 2.78 -0.09 -2.96
CA VAL A 123 1.69 0.28 -2.04
C VAL A 123 0.48 0.71 -2.85
N THR A 124 -0.67 0.11 -2.57
CA THR A 124 -1.94 0.47 -3.20
C THR A 124 -3.00 0.74 -2.15
N LEU A 125 -3.70 1.86 -2.29
CA LEU A 125 -4.85 2.22 -1.48
C LEU A 125 -6.12 1.87 -2.23
N PHE A 126 -7.04 1.17 -1.57
CA PHE A 126 -8.36 0.84 -2.08
C PHE A 126 -9.43 1.60 -1.28
N LYS A 127 -10.45 2.10 -1.97
CA LYS A 127 -11.70 2.53 -1.32
C LYS A 127 -12.57 1.32 -1.06
N GLY A 128 -13.03 1.16 0.18
CA GLY A 128 -13.88 0.08 0.66
C GLY A 128 -13.13 -1.01 1.44
N ASP A 129 -13.87 -2.07 1.75
CA ASP A 129 -13.35 -3.30 2.34
C ASP A 129 -13.16 -4.33 1.22
N VAL A 130 -11.92 -4.54 0.79
CA VAL A 130 -11.53 -5.51 -0.23
C VAL A 130 -11.47 -6.89 0.43
N GLN A 131 -12.58 -7.62 0.34
CA GLN A 131 -12.73 -8.90 1.04
C GLN A 131 -12.00 -10.08 0.37
N GLY A 132 -11.41 -9.94 -0.82
CA GLY A 132 -10.65 -11.02 -1.47
C GLY A 132 -9.52 -10.53 -2.40
N ASN A 133 -8.62 -11.46 -2.75
CA ASN A 133 -7.50 -11.24 -3.69
C ASN A 133 -7.92 -11.22 -5.17
N HIS A 134 -9.16 -11.60 -5.48
CA HIS A 134 -9.67 -11.69 -6.86
C HIS A 134 -10.31 -10.40 -7.37
N THR A 135 -10.18 -9.29 -6.65
CA THR A 135 -10.62 -8.01 -7.21
C THR A 135 -9.68 -7.59 -8.34
N GLU A 136 -10.24 -6.93 -9.36
CA GLU A 136 -9.49 -6.51 -10.55
C GLU A 136 -8.21 -5.73 -10.17
N GLY A 137 -8.30 -4.84 -9.17
CA GLY A 137 -7.15 -4.06 -8.72
C GLY A 137 -6.09 -4.84 -7.95
N VAL A 138 -6.47 -5.85 -7.17
CA VAL A 138 -5.48 -6.74 -6.54
C VAL A 138 -4.80 -7.60 -7.59
N LYS A 139 -5.54 -8.10 -8.59
CA LYS A 139 -4.94 -8.85 -9.71
C LYS A 139 -3.93 -8.01 -10.48
N ARG A 140 -4.27 -6.78 -10.85
CA ARG A 140 -3.34 -5.87 -11.56
C ARG A 140 -2.12 -5.52 -10.73
N MET A 141 -2.31 -5.37 -9.43
CA MET A 141 -1.21 -5.18 -8.48
C MET A 141 -0.29 -6.41 -8.44
N ASN A 142 -0.84 -7.62 -8.40
CA ASN A 142 -0.08 -8.86 -8.47
C ASN A 142 0.68 -9.01 -9.79
N ASP A 143 0.01 -8.75 -10.92
CA ASP A 143 0.65 -8.82 -12.25
C ASP A 143 1.85 -7.84 -12.33
N LEU A 144 1.71 -6.65 -11.73
CA LEU A 144 2.77 -5.66 -11.68
C LEU A 144 3.92 -6.07 -10.76
N ILE A 145 3.65 -6.58 -9.56
CA ILE A 145 4.73 -7.01 -8.65
C ILE A 145 5.52 -8.19 -9.24
N ASP A 146 4.84 -9.12 -9.92
CA ASP A 146 5.50 -10.25 -10.58
C ASP A 146 6.36 -9.78 -11.75
N TYR A 147 5.90 -8.78 -12.51
CA TYR A 147 6.72 -8.13 -13.52
C TYR A 147 7.96 -7.47 -12.89
N LEU A 148 7.80 -6.70 -11.82
CA LEU A 148 8.93 -6.06 -11.12
C LEU A 148 9.95 -7.10 -10.63
N LYS A 149 9.49 -8.20 -10.02
CA LYS A 149 10.33 -9.33 -9.62
C LYS A 149 11.07 -9.92 -10.82
N SER A 150 10.41 -10.09 -11.97
CA SER A 150 11.01 -10.66 -13.18
C SER A 150 12.16 -9.82 -13.75
N VAL A 151 12.12 -8.49 -13.56
CA VAL A 151 13.17 -7.56 -13.99
C VAL A 151 14.16 -7.21 -12.86
N ASN A 152 14.16 -7.97 -11.76
CA ASN A 152 14.99 -7.75 -10.56
C ASN A 152 14.82 -6.36 -9.91
N MET A 153 13.62 -5.81 -10.02
CA MET A 153 13.21 -4.55 -9.41
C MET A 153 12.52 -4.76 -8.07
#